data_AF-A0A212AI63-F1
#
_entry.id   AF-A0A212AI63-F1
#
_cell.length_a   1.000
_cell.length_b   1.000
_cell.length_c   1.000
_cell.angle_alpha   90.00
_cell.angle_beta   90.00
_cell.angle_gamma   90.00
#
_symmetry.space_group_name_H-M   'P 1'
#
loop_
_entity.id
_entity.type
_entity.pdbx_description
1 polymer ?
#
loop_
_entity_poly.entity_id
_entity_poly.type
_entity_poly.pdbx_seq_one_letter_code
_entity_poly.pdbx_strand_id
1 'polypeptide(L)'
;MKERRCEAWTCCDSLALPPSLVSRLRWSETMKKDDECFRQLMFELEAGEDWVHYISLDEGDYASEKRYYHALMLADAGALEVSGKHSDHFRIRDQGYTLLAVMRDANAWGKVKAGAKAAGGYGARALLAAAEAYAVARVKQHLGLPLS
;
A
#
# COMPACT_ATOMS: atom_id res chain seq x y z
N MET A 1 -9.73 11.26 57.48
CA MET A 1 -10.69 10.49 56.65
C MET A 1 -11.45 11.49 55.79
N LYS A 2 -11.69 11.15 54.51
CA LYS A 2 -12.24 11.95 53.39
C LYS A 2 -11.24 12.54 52.38
N GLU A 3 -10.88 11.64 51.46
CA GLU A 3 -10.87 11.75 49.99
C GLU A 3 -10.38 13.05 49.31
N ARG A 4 -9.27 12.86 48.58
CA ARG A 4 -8.77 13.71 47.50
C ARG A 4 -9.61 13.48 46.24
N ARG A 5 -10.21 14.54 45.70
CA ARG A 5 -10.50 14.64 44.26
C ARG A 5 -9.31 15.35 43.61
N CYS A 6 -8.50 14.61 42.86
CA CYS A 6 -7.52 15.19 41.95
C CYS A 6 -8.22 15.47 40.61
N GLU A 7 -8.45 16.75 40.30
CA GLU A 7 -8.75 17.18 38.93
C GLU A 7 -7.44 17.18 38.13
N ALA A 8 -7.23 16.13 37.36
CA ALA A 8 -6.01 15.87 36.59
C ALA A 8 -6.03 16.56 35.22
N TRP A 9 -6.24 17.89 35.16
CA TRP A 9 -6.40 18.61 33.89
C TRP A 9 -5.47 19.82 33.72
N THR A 10 -4.36 19.91 34.47
CA THR A 10 -3.44 21.07 34.37
C THR A 10 -1.96 20.72 34.22
N CYS A 11 -1.60 19.49 33.84
CA CYS A 11 -0.18 19.09 33.74
C CYS A 11 0.24 18.46 32.39
N CYS A 12 -0.42 18.78 31.27
CA CYS A 12 -0.07 18.22 29.95
C CYS A 12 0.36 19.24 28.88
N ASP A 13 0.78 20.45 29.29
CA ASP A 13 1.04 21.56 28.36
C ASP A 13 2.53 21.80 28.00
N SER A 14 3.45 20.84 28.16
CA SER A 14 4.87 21.14 27.86
C SER A 14 5.72 20.07 27.18
N LEU A 15 5.11 19.09 26.52
CA LEU A 15 5.84 18.27 25.55
C LEU A 15 5.34 18.59 24.14
N ALA A 16 5.72 19.76 23.63
CA ALA A 16 5.64 20.05 22.20
C ALA A 16 6.53 19.03 21.48
N LEU A 17 5.92 17.94 21.01
CA LEU A 17 6.57 16.98 20.14
C LEU A 17 7.15 17.74 18.94
N PRO A 18 8.37 17.39 18.47
CA PRO A 18 8.94 18.08 17.32
C PRO A 18 7.99 17.90 16.12
N PRO A 19 7.90 18.89 15.20
CA PRO A 19 6.97 18.84 14.07
C PRO A 19 7.07 17.57 13.24
N SER A 20 8.27 16.97 13.15
CA SER A 20 8.54 15.69 12.49
C SER A 20 7.96 14.46 13.21
N LEU A 21 7.76 14.52 14.52
CA LEU A 21 7.07 13.48 15.31
C LEU A 21 5.56 13.70 15.35
N VAL A 22 5.09 14.95 15.41
CA VAL A 22 3.65 15.28 15.32
C VAL A 22 3.09 14.88 13.96
N SER A 23 3.81 15.19 12.87
CA SER A 23 3.51 14.68 11.54
C SER A 23 3.54 13.16 11.56
N ARG A 24 4.65 12.51 11.92
CA ARG A 24 4.72 11.02 11.93
C ARG A 24 3.62 10.33 12.75
N LEU A 25 3.15 10.91 13.86
CA LEU A 25 2.02 10.40 14.66
C LEU A 25 0.66 10.64 13.97
N ARG A 26 0.42 11.83 13.40
CA ARG A 26 -0.77 12.13 12.56
C ARG A 26 -0.92 11.11 11.40
N TRP A 27 0.19 10.68 10.83
CA TRP A 27 0.22 9.73 9.71
C TRP A 27 -0.17 8.30 10.14
N SER A 28 0.15 7.92 11.37
CA SER A 28 -0.14 6.58 11.91
C SER A 28 -1.62 6.35 12.28
N GLU A 29 -2.36 7.40 12.62
CA GLU A 29 -3.76 7.27 13.07
C GLU A 29 -4.79 7.34 11.93
N THR A 30 -4.40 7.78 10.73
CA THR A 30 -5.37 8.09 9.64
C THR A 30 -5.16 7.37 8.30
N MET A 31 -3.97 6.82 8.02
CA MET A 31 -3.72 6.14 6.75
C MET A 31 -4.01 4.64 6.85
N LYS A 32 -5.17 4.24 6.30
CA LYS A 32 -5.57 2.84 6.18
C LYS A 32 -5.28 2.34 4.77
N LYS A 33 -4.91 1.07 4.68
CA LYS A 33 -4.75 0.37 3.41
C LYS A 33 -6.07 0.34 2.63
N ASP A 34 -6.01 0.71 1.36
CA ASP A 34 -7.11 0.79 0.42
C ASP A 34 -6.74 0.04 -0.87
N ASP A 35 -7.47 -1.05 -1.13
CA ASP A 35 -7.26 -1.91 -2.31
C ASP A 35 -7.51 -1.20 -3.63
N GLU A 36 -8.49 -0.30 -3.68
CA GLU A 36 -8.82 0.41 -4.91
C GLU A 36 -7.86 1.57 -5.15
N CYS A 37 -7.29 2.15 -4.08
CA CYS A 37 -6.17 3.08 -4.22
C CYS A 37 -4.95 2.40 -4.85
N PHE A 38 -4.61 1.15 -4.45
CA PHE A 38 -3.55 0.39 -5.13
C PHE A 38 -3.87 0.17 -6.60
N ARG A 39 -5.09 -0.27 -6.90
CA ARG A 39 -5.51 -0.58 -8.27
C ARG A 39 -5.42 0.66 -9.16
N GLN A 40 -5.98 1.76 -8.70
CA GLN A 40 -5.95 3.03 -9.42
C GLN A 40 -4.51 3.52 -9.63
N LEU A 41 -3.68 3.49 -8.59
CA LEU A 41 -2.27 3.89 -8.69
C LEU A 41 -1.51 3.04 -9.72
N MET A 42 -1.67 1.71 -9.67
CA MET A 42 -0.98 0.83 -10.62
C MET A 42 -1.38 1.12 -12.08
N PHE A 43 -2.66 1.39 -12.34
CA PHE A 43 -3.12 1.76 -13.69
C PHE A 43 -2.58 3.11 -14.16
N GLU A 44 -2.49 4.09 -13.26
CA GLU A 44 -1.92 5.40 -13.58
C GLU A 44 -0.43 5.31 -13.90
N LEU A 45 0.31 4.50 -13.14
CA LEU A 45 1.72 4.23 -13.43
C LEU A 45 1.87 3.54 -14.81
N GLU A 46 1.07 2.51 -15.09
CA GLU A 46 1.13 1.83 -16.39
C GLU A 46 0.74 2.73 -17.57
N ALA A 47 -0.18 3.67 -17.36
CA ALA A 47 -0.61 4.63 -18.39
C ALA A 47 0.40 5.76 -18.63
N GLY A 48 1.39 5.93 -17.76
CA GLY A 48 2.44 6.94 -17.93
C GLY A 48 3.34 6.62 -19.12
N GLU A 49 3.85 7.67 -19.78
CA GLU A 49 4.76 7.52 -20.93
C GLU A 49 6.17 7.08 -20.51
N ASP A 50 6.58 7.44 -19.29
CA ASP A 50 7.88 7.13 -18.73
C ASP A 50 7.88 5.79 -17.98
N TRP A 51 9.05 5.14 -17.93
CA TRP A 51 9.25 3.88 -17.20
C TRP A 51 9.60 4.09 -15.71
N VAL A 52 9.83 5.34 -15.30
CA VAL A 52 10.03 5.76 -13.91
C VAL A 52 9.09 6.93 -13.63
N HIS A 53 8.30 6.84 -12.58
CA HIS A 53 7.28 7.83 -12.24
C HIS A 53 7.64 8.56 -10.96
N TYR A 54 7.45 9.86 -10.98
CA TYR A 54 7.55 10.70 -9.80
C TYR A 54 6.21 10.73 -9.06
N ILE A 55 6.21 10.39 -7.77
CA ILE A 55 5.05 10.55 -6.89
C ILE A 55 5.46 11.54 -5.79
N SER A 56 4.90 12.75 -5.84
CA SER A 56 5.15 13.77 -4.83
C SER A 56 4.56 13.36 -3.47
N LEU A 57 5.20 13.86 -2.43
CA LEU A 57 4.67 13.83 -1.07
C LEU A 57 4.43 15.28 -0.61
N ASP A 58 3.19 15.73 -0.74
CA ASP A 58 2.79 17.07 -0.36
C ASP A 58 2.20 17.05 1.06
N GLU A 59 3.02 17.39 2.05
CA GLU A 59 2.61 17.39 3.46
C GLU A 59 1.39 18.30 3.68
N GLY A 60 0.35 17.75 4.30
CA GLY A 60 -0.92 18.45 4.53
C GLY A 60 -1.99 18.20 3.47
N ASP A 61 -1.63 17.69 2.29
CA ASP A 61 -2.60 17.17 1.32
C ASP A 61 -2.84 15.67 1.55
N TYR A 62 -4.01 15.35 2.10
CA TYR A 62 -4.42 13.97 2.38
C TYR A 62 -4.42 13.07 1.13
N ALA A 63 -4.75 13.60 -0.05
CA ALA A 63 -4.78 12.80 -1.27
C ALA A 63 -3.36 12.42 -1.72
N SER A 64 -2.44 13.39 -1.74
CA SER A 64 -1.01 13.18 -2.01
C SER A 64 -0.40 12.20 -1.01
N GLU A 65 -0.61 12.44 0.29
CA GLU A 65 -0.13 11.56 1.38
C GLU A 65 -0.65 10.12 1.24
N LYS A 66 -1.95 9.95 0.94
CA LYS A 66 -2.55 8.63 0.75
C LYS A 66 -1.93 7.91 -0.44
N ARG A 67 -1.73 8.57 -1.58
CA ARG A 67 -1.13 7.97 -2.77
C ARG A 67 0.30 7.52 -2.50
N TYR A 68 1.11 8.40 -1.91
CA TYR A 68 2.49 8.10 -1.57
C TYR A 68 2.61 6.92 -0.58
N TYR A 69 1.76 6.90 0.46
CA TYR A 69 1.70 5.77 1.40
C TYR A 69 1.42 4.43 0.69
N HIS A 70 0.47 4.40 -0.26
CA HIS A 70 0.15 3.18 -1.00
C HIS A 70 1.27 2.77 -1.98
N ALA A 71 1.96 3.74 -2.59
CA ALA A 71 3.13 3.47 -3.43
C ALA A 71 4.24 2.78 -2.63
N LEU A 72 4.54 3.29 -1.43
CA LEU A 72 5.52 2.66 -0.53
C LEU A 72 5.13 1.24 -0.14
N MET A 73 3.86 0.98 0.19
CA MET A 73 3.40 -0.38 0.52
C MET A 73 3.57 -1.35 -0.65
N LEU A 74 3.32 -0.91 -1.88
CA LEU A 74 3.55 -1.71 -3.08
C LEU A 74 5.04 -1.92 -3.34
N ALA A 75 5.88 -0.94 -3.01
CA ALA A 75 7.33 -1.07 -3.09
C ALA A 75 7.87 -2.11 -2.11
N ASP A 76 7.44 -2.03 -0.85
CA ASP A 76 7.77 -3.00 0.22
C ASP A 76 7.32 -4.43 -0.13
N ALA A 77 6.19 -4.55 -0.86
CA ALA A 77 5.67 -5.84 -1.29
C ALA A 77 6.46 -6.49 -2.42
N GLY A 78 7.23 -5.73 -3.19
CA GLY A 78 7.90 -6.25 -4.39
C GLY A 78 7.31 -5.78 -5.71
N ALA A 79 6.12 -5.17 -5.72
CA ALA A 79 5.43 -4.79 -6.95
C ALA A 79 6.03 -3.54 -7.62
N LEU A 80 6.51 -2.60 -6.81
CA LEU A 80 7.21 -1.40 -7.27
C LEU A 80 8.66 -1.41 -6.78
N GLU A 81 9.55 -0.75 -7.50
CA GLU A 81 10.88 -0.38 -7.05
C GLU A 81 10.88 1.11 -6.73
N VAL A 82 11.46 1.48 -5.57
CA VAL A 82 11.62 2.87 -5.15
C VAL A 82 13.07 3.30 -5.31
N SER A 83 13.26 4.51 -5.81
CA SER A 83 14.56 5.13 -6.07
C SER A 83 14.49 6.64 -5.85
N GLY A 84 15.58 7.35 -6.14
CA GLY A 84 15.70 8.78 -5.89
C GLY A 84 16.16 9.11 -4.47
N LYS A 85 16.63 10.34 -4.28
CA LYS A 85 17.19 10.81 -3.00
C LYS A 85 16.14 10.87 -1.88
N HIS A 86 14.88 11.05 -2.26
CA HIS A 86 13.76 11.23 -1.34
C HIS A 86 12.74 10.07 -1.39
N SER A 87 13.09 8.94 -2.03
CA SER A 87 12.21 7.79 -2.19
C SER A 87 10.90 8.11 -2.93
N ASP A 88 11.00 8.99 -3.91
CA ASP A 88 9.92 9.63 -4.66
C ASP A 88 9.81 9.14 -6.11
N HIS A 89 10.78 8.34 -6.59
CA HIS A 89 10.78 7.78 -7.93
C HIS A 89 10.42 6.30 -7.89
N PHE A 90 9.32 5.93 -8.54
CA PHE A 90 8.76 4.58 -8.54
C PHE A 90 8.78 3.96 -9.94
N ARG A 91 9.17 2.69 -10.01
CA ARG A 91 9.14 1.88 -11.24
C ARG A 91 8.36 0.59 -11.00
N ILE A 92 7.53 0.19 -11.96
CA ILE A 92 6.83 -1.10 -11.89
C ILE A 92 7.81 -2.25 -12.12
N ARG A 93 7.85 -3.22 -11.21
CA ARG A 93 8.62 -4.47 -11.37
C ARG A 93 7.80 -5.52 -12.13
N ASP A 94 8.47 -6.57 -12.60
CA ASP A 94 7.83 -7.68 -13.32
C ASP A 94 6.64 -8.30 -12.54
N GLN A 95 6.81 -8.51 -11.24
CA GLN A 95 5.73 -8.98 -10.36
C GLN A 95 4.56 -7.98 -10.28
N GLY A 96 4.86 -6.67 -10.38
CA GLY A 96 3.85 -5.61 -10.48
C GLY A 96 3.01 -5.72 -11.74
N TYR A 97 3.59 -6.11 -12.87
CA TYR A 97 2.83 -6.38 -14.11
C TYR A 97 1.93 -7.61 -14.00
N THR A 98 2.35 -8.64 -13.27
CA THR A 98 1.48 -9.78 -12.94
C THR A 98 0.27 -9.33 -12.12
N LEU A 99 0.49 -8.48 -11.12
CA LEU A 99 -0.60 -7.89 -10.33
C LEU A 99 -1.54 -7.04 -11.19
N LEU A 100 -1.00 -6.20 -12.09
CA LEU A 100 -1.77 -5.40 -13.05
C LEU A 100 -2.65 -6.25 -13.96
N ALA A 101 -2.12 -7.34 -14.50
CA ALA A 101 -2.87 -8.26 -15.34
C ALA A 101 -4.09 -8.83 -14.61
N VAL A 102 -3.94 -9.18 -13.33
CA VAL A 102 -5.07 -9.64 -12.50
C VAL A 102 -6.03 -8.51 -12.15
N MET A 103 -5.52 -7.31 -11.88
CA MET A 103 -6.34 -6.12 -11.59
C MET A 103 -7.22 -5.70 -12.77
N ARG A 104 -6.89 -6.03 -14.01
CA ARG A 104 -7.73 -5.70 -15.18
C ARG A 104 -9.07 -6.44 -15.18
N ASP A 105 -9.09 -7.69 -14.72
CA ASP A 105 -10.31 -8.50 -14.60
C ASP A 105 -10.90 -8.35 -13.19
N ALA A 106 -12.09 -7.74 -13.10
CA ALA A 106 -12.76 -7.51 -11.82
C ALA A 106 -13.07 -8.80 -11.03
N ASN A 107 -13.37 -9.91 -11.73
CA ASN A 107 -13.62 -11.20 -11.11
C ASN A 107 -12.32 -11.82 -10.59
N ALA A 108 -11.25 -11.74 -11.38
CA ALA A 108 -9.93 -12.20 -10.97
C ALA A 108 -9.43 -11.39 -9.76
N TRP A 109 -9.58 -10.07 -9.80
CA TRP A 109 -9.22 -9.18 -8.70
C TRP A 109 -10.00 -9.49 -7.43
N GLY A 110 -11.32 -9.72 -7.53
CA GLY A 110 -12.14 -10.16 -6.41
C GLY A 110 -11.65 -11.46 -5.77
N LYS A 111 -11.25 -12.44 -6.58
CA LYS A 111 -10.69 -13.72 -6.10
C LYS A 111 -9.35 -13.53 -5.39
N VAL A 112 -8.46 -12.70 -5.92
CA VAL A 112 -7.17 -12.39 -5.28
C VAL A 112 -7.37 -11.71 -3.93
N LYS A 113 -8.23 -10.69 -3.85
CA LYS A 113 -8.54 -10.02 -2.58
C LYS A 113 -9.12 -11.00 -1.55
N ALA A 114 -10.05 -11.84 -1.97
CA ALA A 114 -10.64 -12.86 -1.11
C ALA A 114 -9.60 -13.90 -0.63
N GLY A 115 -8.73 -14.36 -1.54
CA GLY A 115 -7.67 -15.31 -1.23
C GLY A 115 -6.65 -14.75 -0.25
N ALA A 116 -6.18 -13.53 -0.46
CA ALA A 116 -5.26 -12.85 0.45
C ALA A 116 -5.88 -12.70 1.85
N LYS A 117 -7.14 -12.24 1.93
CA LYS A 117 -7.88 -12.09 3.18
C LYS A 117 -8.05 -13.43 3.92
N ALA A 118 -8.38 -14.51 3.19
CA ALA A 118 -8.56 -15.83 3.77
C ALA A 118 -7.26 -16.42 4.35
N ALA A 119 -6.11 -16.07 3.77
CA ALA A 119 -4.79 -16.46 4.28
C ALA A 119 -4.35 -15.68 5.54
N GLY A 120 -5.20 -14.80 6.08
CA GLY A 120 -4.87 -13.92 7.20
C GLY A 120 -3.92 -12.77 6.82
N GLY A 121 -3.58 -12.64 5.54
CA GLY A 121 -2.72 -11.59 5.01
C GLY A 121 -3.53 -10.37 4.59
N TYR A 122 -3.31 -9.23 5.24
CA TYR A 122 -4.00 -7.97 4.93
C TYR A 122 -3.10 -6.91 4.27
N GLY A 123 -1.84 -7.25 3.96
CA GLY A 123 -0.86 -6.34 3.36
C GLY A 123 -0.70 -6.49 1.84
N ALA A 124 -0.02 -5.53 1.21
CA ALA A 124 0.29 -5.55 -0.23
C ALA A 124 1.06 -6.83 -0.65
N ARG A 125 1.92 -7.37 0.23
CA ARG A 125 2.64 -8.63 -0.03
C ARG A 125 1.72 -9.84 -0.19
N ALA A 126 0.67 -9.92 0.62
CA ALA A 126 -0.30 -11.01 0.53
C ALA A 126 -1.13 -10.92 -0.76
N LEU A 127 -1.48 -9.70 -1.18
CA LEU A 127 -2.16 -9.45 -2.45
C LEU A 127 -1.28 -9.86 -3.64
N LEU A 128 0.00 -9.49 -3.62
CA LEU A 128 0.94 -9.86 -4.67
C LEU A 128 1.09 -11.39 -4.77
N ALA A 129 1.34 -12.06 -3.65
CA ALA A 129 1.45 -13.52 -3.61
C ALA A 129 0.18 -14.22 -4.10
N ALA A 130 -1.00 -13.70 -3.72
CA ALA A 130 -2.28 -14.23 -4.20
C ALA A 130 -2.47 -14.01 -5.71
N ALA A 131 -2.00 -12.89 -6.26
CA ALA A 131 -2.04 -12.62 -7.70
C ALA A 131 -1.11 -13.56 -8.49
N GLU A 132 0.11 -13.79 -7.99
CA GLU A 132 1.06 -14.74 -8.58
C GLU A 132 0.50 -16.17 -8.56
N ALA A 133 -0.03 -16.61 -7.41
CA ALA A 133 -0.67 -17.92 -7.29
C ALA A 133 -1.87 -18.07 -8.24
N TYR A 134 -2.67 -17.00 -8.39
CA TYR A 134 -3.77 -16.97 -9.34
C TYR A 134 -3.25 -17.11 -10.79
N ALA A 135 -2.21 -16.37 -11.17
CA ALA A 135 -1.62 -16.44 -12.49
C ALA A 135 -1.09 -17.86 -12.80
N VAL A 136 -0.32 -18.46 -11.88
CA VAL A 136 0.18 -19.84 -12.01
C VAL A 136 -0.97 -20.84 -12.19
N ALA A 137 -2.04 -20.72 -11.40
CA ALA A 137 -3.21 -21.58 -11.53
C ALA A 137 -3.88 -21.44 -12.90
N ARG A 138 -3.96 -20.22 -13.45
CA ARG A 138 -4.52 -19.97 -14.79
C ARG A 138 -3.62 -20.54 -15.90
N VAL A 139 -2.30 -20.39 -15.80
CA VAL A 139 -1.37 -20.99 -16.76
C VAL A 139 -1.52 -22.51 -16.76
N LYS A 140 -1.55 -23.14 -15.58
CA LYS A 140 -1.79 -24.60 -15.45
C LYS A 140 -3.09 -25.05 -16.12
N GLN A 141 -4.18 -24.30 -15.93
CA GLN A 141 -5.48 -24.59 -16.54
C GLN A 141 -5.44 -24.50 -18.08
N HIS A 142 -4.75 -23.51 -18.63
CA HIS A 142 -4.70 -23.29 -20.08
C HIS A 142 -3.71 -24.19 -20.80
N LEU A 143 -2.56 -24.50 -20.18
CA LEU A 143 -1.53 -25.33 -20.79
C LEU A 143 -1.77 -26.83 -20.55
N GLY A 144 -2.54 -27.21 -19.53
CA GLY A 144 -2.71 -28.61 -19.15
C GLY A 144 -1.44 -29.27 -18.61
N LEU A 145 -0.40 -28.48 -18.33
CA LEU A 145 0.90 -28.95 -17.85
C LEU A 145 1.02 -28.74 -16.34
N PRO A 146 1.60 -29.70 -15.59
CA PRO A 146 1.97 -29.46 -14.20
C PRO A 146 3.12 -28.44 -14.17
N LEU A 147 2.87 -27.30 -13.52
CA LEU A 147 3.91 -26.35 -13.14
C LEU A 147 4.38 -26.74 -11.74
N SER A 148 5.65 -27.14 -11.62
CA SER A 148 6.33 -27.50 -10.38
C SER A 148 7.02 -26.28 -9.76
#